data_AF-W6ZL88-F1
#
_entry.id   AF-W6ZL88-F1
#
_cell.length_a   1.000
_cell.length_b   1.000
_cell.length_c   1.000
_cell.angle_alpha   90.00
_cell.angle_beta   90.00
_cell.angle_gamma   90.00
#
_symmetry.space_group_name_H-M   'P 1'
#
loop_
_entity.id
_entity.type
_entity.pdbx_description
1 polymer ?
#
loop_
_entity_poly.entity_id
_entity_poly.type
_entity_poly.pdbx_seq_one_letter_code
_entity_poly.pdbx_strand_id
1 'polypeptide(L)'
;MKGGWHSSEVKRDEQFVDHWVKKANKELASGDPNPEPLLTKERNDTEQNGLGRSESRRIPERGGKRISPVQYQAIQPPPPPPSAPPSSMQPMTFHTSFNPYSQPSPHPPPPPPPPPPPPPPPPPPPPPPPPPPPPPASFDHLPFLPEWEVNTAHQFIPARSLGVPTNDISSHIVRIVPFRRNVFLMRHQAYAADYQEYEWLFRHADTGIWYEKPSKSSASKLPKIDSEPFSIPQDKVLAVPHAKPLSLELPKVWASAGLTTLLDDATRGTDAASSSGSQYQSTMLTQSDTVPLVYCLVISTFDADHTFPQEAHYKGRHIYKLIKCGSREAAVLEAFYAAGVHGWNVLFTCVMRYGEEFEGKDGKAVKVRLAQLAREGEGEKEKEEVRIFY
;
A
#
# COMPACT_ATOMS: atom_id res chain seq x y z
N MET A 1 -3.85 -0.41 -38.03
CA MET A 1 -2.64 0.01 -37.27
C MET A 1 -2.51 -0.91 -36.07
N LYS A 2 -1.46 -1.75 -36.01
CA LYS A 2 -1.23 -2.70 -34.90
C LYS A 2 -0.44 -1.99 -33.81
N GLY A 3 -1.10 -1.57 -32.74
CA GLY A 3 -0.46 -1.04 -31.54
C GLY A 3 -0.01 -2.20 -30.65
N GLY A 4 1.28 -2.54 -30.70
CA GLY A 4 1.88 -3.50 -29.77
C GLY A 4 1.92 -2.91 -28.37
N TRP A 5 1.28 -3.56 -27.41
CA TRP A 5 1.43 -3.25 -26.00
C TRP A 5 2.85 -3.64 -25.57
N HIS A 6 3.71 -2.64 -25.36
CA HIS A 6 4.95 -2.83 -24.61
C HIS A 6 4.70 -2.36 -23.18
N SER A 7 4.50 -3.33 -22.29
CA SER A 7 4.52 -3.11 -20.85
C SER A 7 5.86 -2.47 -20.51
N SER A 8 5.84 -1.20 -20.11
CA SER A 8 7.03 -0.52 -19.61
C SER A 8 7.32 -1.12 -18.23
N GLU A 9 8.23 -2.08 -18.20
CA GLU A 9 8.84 -2.54 -16.96
C GLU A 9 9.41 -1.33 -16.23
N VAL A 10 8.76 -0.93 -15.15
CA VAL A 10 9.33 -0.02 -14.17
C VAL A 10 10.52 -0.79 -13.60
N LYS A 11 11.73 -0.46 -14.06
CA LYS A 11 12.99 -0.92 -13.48
C LYS A 11 12.94 -0.56 -11.99
N ARG A 12 12.61 -1.54 -11.15
CA ARG A 12 12.87 -1.44 -9.72
C ARG A 12 14.38 -1.34 -9.58
N ASP A 13 14.87 -0.39 -8.80
CA ASP A 13 16.27 -0.31 -8.42
C ASP A 13 16.67 -1.59 -7.68
N GLU A 14 17.23 -2.57 -8.39
CA GLU A 14 17.74 -3.83 -7.82
C GLU A 14 18.78 -3.57 -6.72
N GLN A 15 19.47 -2.43 -6.78
CA GLN A 15 20.42 -1.99 -5.75
C GLN A 15 19.78 -1.74 -4.38
N PHE A 16 18.47 -1.42 -4.32
CA PHE A 16 17.78 -1.15 -3.06
C PHE A 16 17.37 -2.42 -2.31
N VAL A 17 17.01 -3.49 -3.06
CA VAL A 17 16.66 -4.79 -2.48
C VAL A 17 17.90 -5.44 -1.86
N ASP A 18 19.05 -5.35 -2.54
CA ASP A 18 20.31 -5.95 -2.08
C ASP A 18 20.84 -5.33 -0.78
N HIS A 19 20.70 -4.01 -0.59
CA HIS A 19 21.13 -3.34 0.63
C HIS A 19 20.27 -3.76 1.84
N TRP A 20 18.96 -3.91 1.65
CA TRP A 20 18.05 -4.31 2.72
C TRP A 20 18.11 -5.80 3.05
N VAL A 21 18.26 -6.67 2.05
CA VAL A 21 18.49 -8.11 2.28
C VAL A 21 19.79 -8.33 3.07
N LYS A 22 20.85 -7.56 2.77
CA LYS A 22 22.11 -7.60 3.54
C LYS A 22 21.94 -7.10 4.98
N LYS A 23 21.10 -6.09 5.21
CA LYS A 23 20.82 -5.58 6.57
C LYS A 23 19.98 -6.56 7.39
N ALA A 24 18.96 -7.18 6.78
CA ALA A 24 18.10 -8.17 7.44
C ALA A 24 18.87 -9.46 7.81
N ASN A 25 19.73 -9.95 6.92
CA ASN A 25 20.57 -11.13 7.21
C ASN A 25 21.61 -10.86 8.31
N LYS A 26 22.04 -9.61 8.49
CA LYS A 26 22.96 -9.22 9.57
C LYS A 26 22.27 -9.22 10.95
N GLU A 27 20.98 -8.90 11.02
CA GLU A 27 20.20 -8.92 12.27
C GLU A 27 19.74 -10.34 12.66
N LEU A 28 19.53 -11.23 11.68
CA LEU A 28 19.25 -12.66 11.95
C LEU A 28 20.47 -13.43 12.46
N ALA A 29 21.68 -12.99 12.13
CA ALA A 29 22.91 -13.65 12.57
C ALA A 29 23.36 -13.27 14.00
N SER A 30 22.71 -12.30 14.65
CA SER A 30 23.06 -11.83 16.00
C SER A 30 22.09 -12.25 17.11
N GLY A 31 21.15 -13.16 16.83
CA GLY A 31 20.21 -13.69 17.82
C GLY A 31 20.77 -14.94 18.51
N ASP A 32 21.22 -14.78 19.75
CA ASP A 32 21.68 -15.87 20.63
C ASP A 32 20.52 -16.86 20.91
N PRO A 33 20.59 -18.14 20.51
CA PRO A 33 19.46 -19.05 20.57
C PRO A 33 19.46 -19.85 21.88
N ASN A 34 19.30 -19.21 23.04
CA ASN A 34 18.89 -19.95 24.24
C ASN A 34 18.43 -19.04 25.40
N PRO A 35 17.15 -19.09 25.80
CA PRO A 35 16.79 -18.84 27.18
C PRO A 35 16.27 -20.15 27.80
N GLU A 36 17.07 -20.72 28.70
CA GLU A 36 16.59 -21.74 29.64
C GLU A 36 15.46 -21.17 30.52
N PRO A 37 14.46 -21.98 30.88
CA PRO A 37 13.36 -21.53 31.71
C PRO A 37 13.77 -21.49 33.19
N LEU A 38 13.81 -20.29 33.76
CA LEU A 38 13.91 -20.08 35.22
C LEU A 38 12.60 -20.47 35.89
N LEU A 39 12.62 -21.61 36.59
CA LEU A 39 11.65 -22.00 37.60
C LEU A 39 11.62 -20.96 38.72
N THR A 40 10.52 -20.23 38.83
CA THR A 40 10.20 -19.41 40.00
C THR A 40 9.08 -20.06 40.80
N LYS A 41 9.32 -20.09 42.11
CA LYS A 41 8.56 -20.76 43.16
C LYS A 41 8.08 -19.66 44.09
N GLU A 42 6.82 -19.27 44.01
CA GLU A 42 6.16 -18.41 45.01
C GLU A 42 4.71 -18.89 45.18
N ARG A 43 4.33 -19.50 46.30
CA ARG A 43 4.12 -18.98 47.67
C ARG A 43 2.76 -18.26 47.76
N ASN A 44 1.77 -19.06 48.13
CA ASN A 44 0.46 -18.61 48.60
C ASN A 44 0.64 -17.78 49.87
N ASP A 45 0.04 -16.60 49.91
CA ASP A 45 -0.43 -16.00 51.15
C ASP A 45 -1.77 -15.30 50.90
N THR A 46 -2.67 -15.54 51.84
CA THR A 46 -4.07 -15.16 51.91
C THR A 46 -4.19 -13.97 52.86
N GLU A 47 -4.89 -12.89 52.46
CA GLU A 47 -5.53 -11.91 53.35
C GLU A 47 -6.36 -10.94 52.48
N GLN A 48 -7.69 -11.01 52.49
CA GLN A 48 -8.66 -10.32 53.36
C GLN A 48 -8.71 -8.77 53.29
N ASN A 49 -9.93 -8.32 52.94
CA ASN A 49 -10.62 -7.06 53.29
C ASN A 49 -10.35 -5.78 52.48
N GLY A 50 -11.46 -5.20 51.98
CA GLY A 50 -11.49 -3.82 51.48
C GLY A 50 -12.75 -3.46 50.68
N LEU A 51 -13.93 -3.45 51.32
CA LEU A 51 -15.16 -2.86 50.77
C LEU A 51 -14.99 -1.34 50.58
N GLY A 52 -14.87 -0.88 49.34
CA GLY A 52 -14.67 0.53 48.96
C GLY A 52 -15.71 1.05 47.98
N ARG A 53 -16.84 1.50 48.54
CA ARG A 53 -17.70 2.64 48.15
C ARG A 53 -17.63 3.16 46.69
N SER A 54 -18.68 2.88 45.91
CA SER A 54 -18.95 3.48 44.61
C SER A 54 -19.39 4.95 44.73
N GLU A 55 -18.64 5.89 44.16
CA GLU A 55 -19.09 7.26 43.91
C GLU A 55 -19.46 7.44 42.43
N SER A 56 -20.75 7.66 42.21
CA SER A 56 -21.36 7.98 40.93
C SER A 56 -21.08 9.45 40.58
N ARG A 57 -20.15 9.70 39.65
CA ARG A 57 -19.94 11.04 39.08
C ARG A 57 -20.94 11.29 37.94
N ARG A 58 -21.87 12.21 38.20
CA ARG A 58 -22.77 12.80 37.21
C ARG A 58 -21.99 13.64 36.20
N ILE A 59 -22.19 13.35 34.92
CA ILE A 59 -21.71 14.16 33.78
C ILE A 59 -22.72 15.31 33.57
N PRO A 60 -22.29 16.58 33.43
CA PRO A 60 -23.19 17.67 33.12
C PRO A 60 -23.57 17.70 31.63
N GLU A 61 -24.88 17.74 31.36
CA GLU A 61 -25.46 17.96 30.04
C GLU A 61 -25.02 19.31 29.47
N ARG A 62 -24.38 19.29 28.30
CA ARG A 62 -23.97 20.49 27.56
C ARG A 62 -25.06 20.86 26.57
N GLY A 63 -25.76 21.96 26.84
CA GLY A 63 -26.88 22.47 26.05
C GLY A 63 -26.51 22.80 24.59
N GLY A 64 -27.38 22.37 23.68
CA GLY A 64 -27.31 22.66 22.25
C GLY A 64 -27.60 24.13 21.96
N LYS A 65 -26.61 24.83 21.40
CA LYS A 65 -26.81 26.15 20.79
C LYS A 65 -27.30 25.97 19.35
N ARG A 66 -28.50 26.50 19.11
CA ARG A 66 -29.18 26.62 17.82
C ARG A 66 -28.39 27.60 16.94
N ILE A 67 -27.79 27.11 15.85
CA ILE A 67 -27.07 27.93 14.87
C ILE A 67 -28.07 28.39 13.81
N SER A 68 -28.20 29.70 13.64
CA SER A 68 -29.03 30.34 12.61
C SER A 68 -28.45 30.14 11.20
N PRO A 69 -29.27 30.08 10.15
CA PRO A 69 -28.79 29.89 8.78
C PRO A 69 -28.07 31.14 8.27
N VAL A 70 -26.83 30.96 7.82
CA VAL A 70 -26.02 31.98 7.17
C VAL A 70 -26.49 32.13 5.71
N GLN A 71 -26.88 33.35 5.33
CA GLN A 71 -27.16 33.74 3.94
C GLN A 71 -25.87 33.67 3.11
N TYR A 72 -25.85 32.82 2.10
CA TYR A 72 -24.81 32.82 1.06
C TYR A 72 -25.08 33.96 0.07
N GLN A 73 -24.26 35.02 0.11
CA GLN A 73 -24.12 35.95 -1.00
C GLN A 73 -23.24 35.30 -2.08
N ALA A 74 -23.74 35.22 -3.31
CA ALA A 74 -23.03 34.73 -4.46
C ALA A 74 -21.87 35.68 -4.82
N ILE A 75 -20.63 35.22 -4.60
CA ILE A 75 -19.41 35.93 -5.01
C ILE A 75 -19.19 35.61 -6.50
N GLN A 76 -19.19 36.63 -7.36
CA GLN A 76 -18.83 36.48 -8.77
C GLN A 76 -17.35 36.12 -8.91
N PRO A 77 -17.00 35.20 -9.83
CA PRO A 77 -15.60 34.85 -10.08
C PRO A 77 -14.83 36.03 -10.72
N PRO A 78 -13.54 36.21 -10.37
CA PRO A 78 -12.71 37.25 -10.96
C PRO A 78 -12.42 36.98 -12.45
N PRO A 79 -12.22 38.04 -13.27
CA PRO A 79 -11.90 37.91 -14.68
C PRO A 79 -10.51 37.28 -14.92
N PRO A 80 -10.32 36.55 -16.02
CA PRO A 80 -9.06 35.88 -16.34
C PRO A 80 -7.93 36.88 -16.68
N PRO A 81 -6.66 36.56 -16.36
CA PRO A 81 -5.52 37.41 -16.66
C PRO A 81 -5.16 37.43 -18.17
N PRO A 82 -4.53 38.51 -18.67
CA PRO A 82 -4.17 38.65 -20.07
C PRO A 82 -3.03 37.70 -20.48
N SER A 83 -3.18 37.09 -21.66
CA SER A 83 -2.25 36.13 -22.26
C SER A 83 -0.88 36.75 -22.56
N ALA A 84 0.19 36.10 -22.12
CA ALA A 84 1.57 36.49 -22.41
C ALA A 84 2.01 36.08 -23.84
N PRO A 85 2.94 36.82 -24.48
CA PRO A 85 3.43 36.53 -25.83
C PRO A 85 4.46 35.37 -25.87
N PRO A 86 4.60 34.68 -27.02
CA PRO A 86 5.48 33.53 -27.16
C PRO A 86 6.97 33.90 -27.25
N SER A 87 7.80 33.27 -26.40
CA SER A 87 9.26 33.39 -26.42
C SER A 87 9.90 32.61 -27.58
N SER A 88 10.77 33.29 -28.32
CA SER A 88 11.59 32.73 -29.41
C SER A 88 12.67 31.78 -28.88
N MET A 89 12.76 30.58 -29.46
CA MET A 89 13.87 29.66 -29.23
C MET A 89 15.14 30.10 -29.97
N GLN A 90 16.30 29.99 -29.31
CA GLN A 90 17.62 30.03 -29.96
C GLN A 90 18.27 28.63 -29.96
N PRO A 91 19.03 28.27 -31.01
CA PRO A 91 19.75 27.00 -31.07
C PRO A 91 21.15 27.10 -30.45
N MET A 92 21.53 26.08 -29.67
CA MET A 92 22.88 25.89 -29.12
C MET A 92 23.70 24.97 -30.03
N THR A 93 24.87 25.43 -30.46
CA THR A 93 25.87 24.69 -31.23
C THR A 93 26.93 24.07 -30.32
N PHE A 94 27.23 22.78 -30.50
CA PHE A 94 28.35 22.10 -29.82
C PHE A 94 29.56 21.99 -30.76
N HIS A 95 30.72 22.44 -30.28
CA HIS A 95 32.01 22.28 -30.95
C HIS A 95 32.76 21.08 -30.36
N THR A 96 33.05 20.08 -31.19
CA THR A 96 33.89 18.92 -30.85
C THR A 96 35.26 19.09 -31.51
N SER A 97 36.30 19.24 -30.71
CA SER A 97 37.70 19.38 -31.11
C SER A 97 38.33 18.01 -31.45
N PHE A 98 38.87 17.91 -32.67
CA PHE A 98 39.63 16.76 -33.19
C PHE A 98 41.12 16.91 -32.90
N ASN A 99 41.76 15.82 -32.46
CA ASN A 99 43.19 15.73 -32.15
C ASN A 99 43.91 15.04 -33.33
N PRO A 100 44.86 15.69 -34.04
CA PRO A 100 45.63 15.04 -35.10
C PRO A 100 46.93 14.47 -34.52
N TYR A 101 47.33 13.27 -34.94
CA TYR A 101 48.72 12.75 -35.06
C TYR A 101 48.70 11.23 -34.84
N SER A 102 48.65 10.47 -35.94
CA SER A 102 49.16 9.09 -36.00
C SER A 102 49.49 8.76 -37.45
N GLN A 103 50.75 8.37 -37.65
CA GLN A 103 51.44 8.19 -38.92
C GLN A 103 51.23 6.74 -39.42
N PRO A 104 50.89 6.49 -40.69
CA PRO A 104 50.65 5.13 -41.18
C PRO A 104 51.91 4.47 -41.79
N SER A 105 52.12 3.20 -41.45
CA SER A 105 53.13 2.31 -42.02
C SER A 105 52.71 1.74 -43.38
N PRO A 106 53.66 1.38 -44.28
CA PRO A 106 53.35 0.89 -45.63
C PRO A 106 52.79 -0.54 -45.62
N HIS A 107 51.63 -0.73 -46.26
CA HIS A 107 50.94 -2.01 -46.41
C HIS A 107 51.52 -2.84 -47.59
N PRO A 108 51.49 -4.19 -47.49
CA PRO A 108 51.94 -5.10 -48.55
C PRO A 108 50.98 -5.12 -49.76
N PRO A 109 51.47 -5.55 -50.94
CA PRO A 109 50.68 -5.57 -52.17
C PRO A 109 49.51 -6.58 -52.10
N PRO A 110 48.37 -6.26 -52.73
CA PRO A 110 47.17 -7.09 -52.68
C PRO A 110 47.34 -8.39 -53.49
N PRO A 111 46.74 -9.51 -53.03
CA PRO A 111 46.74 -10.76 -53.76
C PRO A 111 45.90 -10.68 -55.05
N PRO A 112 46.18 -11.53 -56.04
CA PRO A 112 45.43 -11.58 -57.29
C PRO A 112 43.96 -11.95 -57.04
N PRO A 113 43.03 -11.42 -57.86
CA PRO A 113 41.61 -11.69 -57.71
C PRO A 113 41.29 -13.17 -57.98
N PRO A 114 40.41 -13.78 -57.17
CA PRO A 114 39.97 -15.15 -57.39
C PRO A 114 39.17 -15.26 -58.71
N PRO A 115 39.17 -16.43 -59.36
CA PRO A 115 38.37 -16.68 -60.55
C PRO A 115 36.87 -16.47 -60.26
N PRO A 116 36.10 -15.99 -61.26
CA PRO A 116 34.68 -15.76 -61.09
C PRO A 116 33.95 -17.07 -60.73
N PRO A 117 33.06 -17.07 -59.73
CA PRO A 117 32.30 -18.25 -59.37
C PRO A 117 31.40 -18.68 -60.54
N PRO A 118 31.12 -19.98 -60.68
CA PRO A 118 30.17 -20.48 -61.69
C PRO A 118 28.80 -19.81 -61.48
N PRO A 119 28.04 -19.58 -62.57
CA PRO A 119 26.71 -18.98 -62.48
C PRO A 119 25.83 -19.84 -61.56
N PRO A 120 25.10 -19.22 -60.61
CA PRO A 120 24.24 -19.96 -59.70
C PRO A 120 23.14 -20.67 -60.50
N PRO A 121 22.72 -21.89 -60.08
CA PRO A 121 21.59 -22.56 -60.69
C PRO A 121 20.35 -21.66 -60.62
N PRO A 122 19.43 -21.73 -61.61
CA PRO A 122 18.21 -20.95 -61.59
C PRO A 122 17.46 -21.22 -60.28
N PRO A 123 16.97 -20.18 -59.59
CA PRO A 123 16.26 -20.35 -58.34
C PRO A 123 15.02 -21.24 -58.57
N PRO A 124 14.73 -22.18 -57.66
CA PRO A 124 13.50 -22.95 -57.75
C PRO A 124 12.30 -21.99 -57.76
N PRO A 125 11.21 -22.34 -58.48
CA PRO A 125 10.01 -21.52 -58.50
C PRO A 125 9.57 -21.25 -57.06
N PRO A 126 9.21 -19.99 -56.71
CA PRO A 126 8.81 -19.66 -55.36
C PRO A 126 7.62 -20.55 -54.97
N PRO A 127 7.62 -21.15 -53.77
CA PRO A 127 6.46 -21.89 -53.31
C PRO A 127 5.23 -20.99 -53.36
N PRO A 128 4.04 -21.54 -53.67
CA PRO A 128 2.81 -20.75 -53.65
C PRO A 128 2.70 -20.04 -52.29
N PRO A 129 2.33 -18.75 -52.27
CA PRO A 129 2.22 -18.01 -51.03
C PRO A 129 1.30 -18.78 -50.08
N PRO A 130 1.70 -19.01 -48.81
CA PRO A 130 0.83 -19.66 -47.85
C PRO A 130 -0.50 -18.88 -47.79
N PRO A 131 -1.64 -19.57 -47.65
CA PRO A 131 -2.92 -18.90 -47.48
C PRO A 131 -2.80 -17.88 -46.34
N PRO A 132 -3.38 -16.67 -46.48
CA PRO A 132 -3.31 -15.66 -45.44
C PRO A 132 -3.80 -16.28 -44.13
N PRO A 133 -3.05 -16.14 -43.02
CA PRO A 133 -3.49 -16.67 -41.74
C PRO A 133 -4.90 -16.11 -41.46
N PRO A 134 -5.83 -16.93 -40.96
CA PRO A 134 -7.15 -16.44 -40.57
C PRO A 134 -6.94 -15.22 -39.66
N PRO A 135 -7.76 -14.17 -39.80
CA PRO A 135 -7.68 -13.02 -38.92
C PRO A 135 -7.69 -13.55 -37.48
N PRO A 136 -6.74 -13.13 -36.63
CA PRO A 136 -6.74 -13.57 -35.23
C PRO A 136 -8.15 -13.31 -34.72
N ALA A 137 -8.81 -14.37 -34.22
CA ALA A 137 -10.11 -14.24 -33.61
C ALA A 137 -10.01 -13.04 -32.66
N SER A 138 -10.78 -12.01 -32.93
CA SER A 138 -10.78 -10.79 -32.12
C SER A 138 -11.12 -11.24 -30.70
N PHE A 139 -10.09 -11.30 -29.85
CA PHE A 139 -10.21 -11.65 -28.44
C PHE A 139 -11.06 -10.63 -27.67
N ASP A 140 -11.52 -9.58 -28.34
CA ASP A 140 -12.47 -8.57 -27.87
C ASP A 140 -13.84 -9.14 -27.43
N HIS A 141 -14.11 -10.43 -27.64
CA HIS A 141 -15.41 -11.04 -27.31
C HIS A 141 -15.37 -12.34 -26.51
N LEU A 142 -14.20 -12.85 -26.10
CA LEU A 142 -14.24 -13.83 -25.02
C LEU A 142 -14.56 -13.05 -23.74
N PRO A 143 -15.75 -13.24 -23.11
CA PRO A 143 -16.00 -12.61 -21.84
C PRO A 143 -14.87 -13.08 -20.95
N PHE A 144 -14.06 -12.14 -20.44
CA PHE A 144 -13.20 -12.42 -19.30
C PHE A 144 -14.15 -12.89 -18.21
N LEU A 145 -14.32 -14.21 -18.10
CA LEU A 145 -15.12 -14.85 -17.07
C LEU A 145 -14.16 -14.85 -15.88
N PRO A 146 -14.28 -13.90 -14.95
CA PRO A 146 -13.53 -13.97 -13.71
C PRO A 146 -13.83 -15.34 -13.12
N GLU A 147 -12.80 -16.06 -12.72
CA GLU A 147 -12.97 -17.36 -12.07
C GLU A 147 -13.80 -17.20 -10.76
N TRP A 148 -13.86 -15.97 -10.22
CA TRP A 148 -14.50 -15.64 -8.96
C TRP A 148 -15.39 -14.39 -9.08
N GLU A 149 -16.65 -14.53 -8.70
CA GLU A 149 -17.60 -13.44 -8.57
C GLU A 149 -17.99 -13.25 -7.10
N VAL A 150 -18.05 -12.00 -6.65
CA VAL A 150 -18.44 -11.65 -5.28
C VAL A 150 -19.56 -10.62 -5.28
N ASN A 151 -20.54 -10.84 -4.40
CA ASN A 151 -21.71 -9.98 -4.28
C ASN A 151 -21.69 -9.12 -3.01
N THR A 152 -20.89 -9.50 -2.02
CA THR A 152 -20.82 -8.83 -0.71
C THR A 152 -19.38 -8.58 -0.28
N ALA A 153 -19.18 -7.62 0.61
CA ALA A 153 -17.86 -7.30 1.16
C ALA A 153 -17.21 -8.51 1.89
N HIS A 154 -18.01 -9.32 2.58
CA HIS A 154 -17.53 -10.53 3.29
C HIS A 154 -17.07 -11.63 2.33
N GLN A 155 -17.70 -11.77 1.16
CA GLN A 155 -17.24 -12.67 0.10
C GLN A 155 -15.96 -12.16 -0.57
N PHE A 156 -15.82 -10.83 -0.67
CA PHE A 156 -14.66 -10.20 -1.27
C PHE A 156 -13.39 -10.40 -0.44
N ILE A 157 -13.47 -10.16 0.87
CA ILE A 157 -12.37 -10.42 1.81
C ILE A 157 -12.87 -11.33 2.93
N PRO A 158 -12.83 -12.65 2.72
CA PRO A 158 -13.31 -13.61 3.70
C PRO A 158 -12.44 -13.59 4.95
N ALA A 159 -13.09 -13.80 6.08
CA ALA A 159 -12.41 -13.98 7.35
C ALA A 159 -11.74 -15.35 7.38
N ARG A 160 -10.53 -15.40 7.92
CA ARG A 160 -9.70 -16.61 8.04
C ARG A 160 -9.52 -16.92 9.51
N SER A 161 -9.82 -18.17 9.85
CA SER A 161 -9.52 -18.69 11.16
C SER A 161 -8.05 -19.03 11.30
N LEU A 162 -7.47 -18.67 12.44
CA LEU A 162 -6.07 -18.96 12.77
C LEU A 162 -5.90 -20.48 12.88
N GLY A 163 -5.12 -21.09 11.98
CA GLY A 163 -4.75 -22.51 12.06
C GLY A 163 -5.13 -23.36 10.84
N VAL A 164 -5.91 -22.83 9.90
CA VAL A 164 -6.12 -23.52 8.61
C VAL A 164 -4.93 -23.17 7.69
N PRO A 165 -4.07 -24.14 7.32
CA PRO A 165 -2.97 -23.88 6.40
C PRO A 165 -3.54 -23.46 5.03
N THR A 166 -3.41 -22.18 4.72
CA THR A 166 -3.89 -21.66 3.45
C THR A 166 -2.82 -21.87 2.39
N ASN A 167 -2.97 -22.92 1.59
CA ASN A 167 -2.30 -23.01 0.28
C ASN A 167 -2.81 -21.92 -0.69
N ASP A 168 -3.85 -21.17 -0.30
CA ASP A 168 -4.42 -20.07 -1.05
C ASP A 168 -3.70 -18.73 -0.79
N ILE A 169 -2.42 -18.68 -1.20
CA ILE A 169 -1.65 -17.44 -1.40
C ILE A 169 -1.88 -16.91 -2.84
N SER A 170 -2.88 -17.45 -3.55
CA SER A 170 -3.11 -17.11 -4.95
C SER A 170 -3.58 -15.65 -5.07
N SER A 171 -2.85 -14.87 -5.86
CA SER A 171 -3.35 -13.58 -6.34
C SER A 171 -4.22 -13.87 -7.57
N HIS A 172 -5.45 -13.36 -7.57
CA HIS A 172 -6.43 -13.65 -8.62
C HIS A 172 -7.30 -12.44 -8.92
N ILE A 173 -7.95 -12.46 -10.08
CA ILE A 173 -8.88 -11.41 -10.47
C ILE A 173 -10.28 -11.82 -10.02
N VAL A 174 -10.89 -10.96 -9.21
CA VAL A 174 -12.26 -11.13 -8.70
C VAL A 174 -13.15 -10.07 -9.32
N ARG A 175 -14.38 -10.43 -9.69
CA ARG A 175 -15.37 -9.45 -10.11
C ARG A 175 -16.34 -9.11 -9.00
N ILE A 176 -16.40 -7.84 -8.66
CA ILE A 176 -17.41 -7.31 -7.74
C ILE A 176 -18.69 -7.07 -8.55
N VAL A 177 -19.61 -8.02 -8.48
CA VAL A 177 -20.82 -8.07 -9.31
C VAL A 177 -21.68 -6.80 -9.22
N PRO A 178 -21.97 -6.25 -8.02
CA PRO A 178 -22.80 -5.04 -7.90
C PRO A 178 -22.27 -3.83 -8.69
N PHE A 179 -20.94 -3.76 -8.88
CA PHE A 179 -20.29 -2.64 -9.57
C PHE A 179 -19.74 -3.04 -10.94
N ARG A 180 -19.90 -4.31 -11.34
CA ARG A 180 -19.41 -4.90 -12.58
C ARG A 180 -17.91 -4.64 -12.81
N ARG A 181 -17.12 -4.57 -11.73
CA ARG A 181 -15.70 -4.21 -11.80
C ARG A 181 -14.81 -5.39 -11.46
N ASN A 182 -13.76 -5.57 -12.26
CA ASN A 182 -12.70 -6.54 -11.99
C ASN A 182 -11.68 -5.91 -11.04
N VAL A 183 -11.22 -6.67 -10.06
CA VAL A 183 -10.25 -6.25 -9.05
C VAL A 183 -9.17 -7.30 -8.96
N PHE A 184 -7.91 -6.87 -8.94
CA PHE A 184 -6.80 -7.78 -8.69
C PHE A 184 -6.59 -7.93 -7.17
N LEU A 185 -6.99 -9.07 -6.63
CA LEU A 185 -6.92 -9.37 -5.20
C LEU A 185 -5.61 -10.09 -4.87
N MET A 186 -4.86 -9.53 -3.92
CA MET A 186 -3.58 -10.05 -3.44
C MET A 186 -3.70 -10.49 -1.97
N ARG A 187 -3.16 -11.67 -1.65
CA ARG A 187 -3.26 -12.31 -0.33
C ARG A 187 -1.91 -12.80 0.21
N HIS A 188 -0.89 -11.94 0.16
CA HIS A 188 0.40 -12.27 0.79
C HIS A 188 0.53 -11.59 2.15
N GLN A 189 1.45 -12.11 2.97
CA GLN A 189 1.78 -11.52 4.27
C GLN A 189 2.48 -10.16 4.09
N ALA A 190 2.22 -9.24 5.03
CA ALA A 190 2.91 -7.95 5.07
C ALA A 190 4.21 -8.04 5.90
N TYR A 191 5.28 -7.51 5.34
CA TYR A 191 6.60 -7.43 5.95
C TYR A 191 6.89 -6.02 6.47
N ALA A 192 7.93 -5.89 7.28
CA ALA A 192 8.32 -4.60 7.85
C ALA A 192 8.65 -3.54 6.78
N ALA A 193 9.19 -3.96 5.63
CA ALA A 193 9.45 -3.06 4.51
C ALA A 193 8.16 -2.46 3.93
N ASP A 194 7.08 -3.24 3.86
CA ASP A 194 5.78 -2.77 3.36
C ASP A 194 5.16 -1.76 4.33
N TYR A 195 5.30 -1.98 5.63
CA TYR A 195 4.87 -1.02 6.64
C TYR A 195 5.65 0.31 6.53
N GLN A 196 6.98 0.24 6.42
CA GLN A 196 7.85 1.43 6.33
C GLN A 196 7.54 2.31 5.11
N GLU A 197 7.12 1.71 4.00
CA GLU A 197 6.71 2.44 2.79
C GLU A 197 5.53 3.40 3.04
N TYR A 198 4.66 3.08 4.01
CA TYR A 198 3.46 3.87 4.34
C TYR A 198 3.48 4.47 5.75
N GLU A 199 4.58 4.32 6.49
CA GLU A 199 4.72 4.84 7.86
C GLU A 199 4.45 6.34 7.95
N TRP A 200 4.88 7.11 6.95
CA TRP A 200 4.64 8.55 6.87
C TRP A 200 3.14 8.92 6.87
N LEU A 201 2.26 8.08 6.32
CA LEU A 201 0.82 8.31 6.39
C LEU A 201 0.32 8.07 7.81
N PHE A 202 0.71 6.98 8.45
CA PHE A 202 0.23 6.67 9.80
C PHE A 202 0.67 7.71 10.84
N ARG A 203 1.84 8.32 10.65
CA ARG A 203 2.37 9.34 11.56
C ARG A 203 1.72 10.71 11.39
N HIS A 204 1.29 11.07 10.19
CA HIS A 204 1.03 12.47 9.86
C HIS A 204 -0.26 12.73 9.07
N ALA A 205 -0.92 11.68 8.56
CA ALA A 205 -2.12 11.83 7.76
C ALA A 205 -3.39 11.81 8.63
N ASP A 206 -4.26 12.77 8.37
CA ASP A 206 -5.64 12.74 8.83
C ASP A 206 -6.44 11.72 8.03
N THR A 207 -7.45 11.15 8.69
CA THR A 207 -8.39 10.26 8.02
C THR A 207 -9.24 11.04 7.02
N GLY A 208 -9.38 10.50 5.81
CA GLY A 208 -10.29 11.07 4.81
C GLY A 208 -9.66 12.08 3.86
N ILE A 209 -8.41 12.49 4.07
CA ILE A 209 -7.71 13.48 3.25
C ILE A 209 -6.75 12.79 2.27
N TRP A 210 -6.61 13.35 1.07
CA TRP A 210 -5.64 12.89 0.06
C TRP A 210 -4.29 13.55 0.28
N TYR A 211 -3.22 12.79 0.09
CA TYR A 211 -1.84 13.21 0.30
C TYR A 211 -0.94 12.77 -0.85
N GLU A 212 0.08 13.56 -1.15
CA GLU A 212 1.15 13.17 -2.08
C GLU A 212 2.32 12.53 -1.31
N LYS A 213 2.92 11.47 -1.86
CA LYS A 213 4.07 10.83 -1.22
C LYS A 213 5.25 11.80 -1.19
N PRO A 214 5.91 12.02 -0.04
CA PRO A 214 7.10 12.86 0.03
C PRO A 214 8.20 12.34 -0.91
N SER A 215 8.71 13.20 -1.79
CA SER A 215 9.85 12.85 -2.64
C SER A 215 11.15 12.88 -1.82
N LYS A 216 12.02 11.89 -2.02
CA LYS A 216 13.38 11.90 -1.43
C LYS A 216 14.18 13.13 -1.89
N SER A 217 13.92 13.64 -3.09
CA SER A 217 14.64 14.80 -3.63
C SER A 217 14.26 16.13 -2.97
N SER A 218 13.04 16.24 -2.43
CA SER A 218 12.60 17.43 -1.67
C SER A 218 13.19 17.47 -0.26
N ALA A 219 13.49 16.33 0.35
CA ALA A 219 14.09 16.28 1.68
C ALA A 219 15.56 16.77 1.71
N SER A 220 16.28 16.70 0.58
CA SER A 220 17.73 16.98 0.53
C SER A 220 18.08 18.47 0.33
N LYS A 221 17.14 19.33 -0.08
CA LYS A 221 17.46 20.69 -0.55
C LYS A 221 17.10 21.82 0.41
N LEU A 222 16.80 21.51 1.67
CA LEU A 222 16.45 22.57 2.60
C LEU A 222 17.71 23.23 3.18
N PRO A 223 17.81 24.57 3.08
CA PRO A 223 18.91 25.31 3.69
C PRO A 223 18.92 25.02 5.19
N LYS A 224 20.11 24.73 5.72
CA LYS A 224 20.40 24.76 7.15
C LYS A 224 20.14 26.18 7.65
N ILE A 225 18.89 26.50 7.92
CA ILE A 225 18.52 27.71 8.67
C ILE A 225 18.73 27.33 10.13
N ASP A 226 19.98 27.47 10.55
CA ASP A 226 20.32 27.59 11.96
C ASP A 226 19.61 28.86 12.45
N SER A 227 18.75 28.75 13.48
CA SER A 227 18.22 29.85 14.31
C SER A 227 16.73 30.21 14.24
N GLU A 228 15.78 29.26 14.29
CA GLU A 228 14.43 29.56 14.81
C GLU A 228 13.84 28.35 15.60
N PRO A 229 13.66 28.46 16.93
CA PRO A 229 13.22 27.36 17.80
C PRO A 229 11.74 26.96 17.68
N PHE A 230 10.99 27.52 16.72
CA PHE A 230 9.57 27.21 16.48
C PHE A 230 9.27 26.66 15.08
N SER A 231 10.29 26.15 14.39
CA SER A 231 10.14 25.53 13.08
C SER A 231 9.32 24.24 13.20
N ILE A 232 8.06 24.32 12.80
CA ILE A 232 7.13 23.19 12.66
C ILE A 232 7.86 22.06 11.89
N PRO A 233 7.88 20.81 12.41
CA PRO A 233 8.62 19.71 11.81
C PRO A 233 8.33 19.57 10.31
N GLN A 234 9.39 19.49 9.51
CA GLN A 234 9.37 19.46 8.05
C GLN A 234 8.77 18.16 7.45
N ASP A 235 8.38 17.21 8.28
CA ASP A 235 7.69 15.97 7.87
C ASP A 235 6.17 16.18 7.67
N LYS A 236 5.73 17.42 7.45
CA LYS A 236 4.33 17.69 7.10
C LYS A 236 4.05 17.18 5.69
N VAL A 237 3.38 16.04 5.67
CA VAL A 237 2.80 15.44 4.48
C VAL A 237 1.94 16.46 3.74
N LEU A 238 2.12 16.55 2.42
CA LEU A 238 1.42 17.50 1.58
C LEU A 238 0.00 17.02 1.30
N ALA A 239 -0.96 17.60 2.00
CA ALA A 239 -2.38 17.41 1.71
C ALA A 239 -2.72 17.98 0.32
N VAL A 240 -3.60 17.29 -0.40
CA VAL A 240 -4.09 17.65 -1.73
C VAL A 240 -5.58 18.01 -1.62
N PRO A 241 -5.92 19.25 -1.20
CA PRO A 241 -7.30 19.63 -0.85
C PRO A 241 -8.28 19.60 -2.03
N HIS A 242 -7.76 19.61 -3.26
CA HIS A 242 -8.56 19.58 -4.50
C HIS A 242 -8.25 18.35 -5.36
N ALA A 243 -7.84 17.25 -4.72
CA ALA A 243 -7.56 15.99 -5.41
C ALA A 243 -8.75 15.54 -6.26
N LYS A 244 -8.46 15.12 -7.49
CA LYS A 244 -9.41 14.53 -8.43
C LYS A 244 -9.03 13.07 -8.64
N PRO A 245 -9.37 12.18 -7.71
CA PRO A 245 -8.94 10.80 -7.74
C PRO A 245 -9.51 10.08 -8.97
N LEU A 246 -8.62 9.49 -9.77
CA LEU A 246 -8.98 8.72 -10.96
C LEU A 246 -9.53 7.33 -10.56
N SER A 247 -10.51 6.85 -11.34
CA SER A 247 -11.01 5.48 -11.23
C SER A 247 -10.16 4.58 -12.12
N LEU A 248 -9.47 3.61 -11.53
CA LEU A 248 -8.63 2.66 -12.25
C LEU A 248 -9.47 1.55 -12.86
N GLU A 249 -9.10 1.07 -14.05
CA GLU A 249 -9.80 -0.02 -14.72
C GLU A 249 -9.70 -1.33 -13.93
N LEU A 250 -8.50 -1.64 -13.44
CA LEU A 250 -8.20 -2.84 -12.64
C LEU A 250 -7.52 -2.42 -11.32
N PRO A 251 -8.29 -1.96 -10.31
CA PRO A 251 -7.74 -1.66 -9.00
C PRO A 251 -7.13 -2.91 -8.34
N LYS A 252 -6.12 -2.69 -7.52
CA LYS A 252 -5.43 -3.72 -6.74
C LYS A 252 -5.88 -3.64 -5.29
N VAL A 253 -6.23 -4.76 -4.70
CA VAL A 253 -6.58 -4.85 -3.28
C VAL A 253 -5.66 -5.85 -2.61
N TRP A 254 -4.88 -5.38 -1.65
CA TRP A 254 -4.10 -6.23 -0.79
C TRP A 254 -4.87 -6.55 0.50
N ALA A 255 -5.43 -7.76 0.56
CA ALA A 255 -6.09 -8.29 1.74
C ALA A 255 -5.06 -8.89 2.71
N SER A 256 -4.36 -8.03 3.45
CA SER A 256 -3.34 -8.45 4.43
C SER A 256 -3.96 -9.20 5.63
N ALA A 257 -3.10 -9.63 6.58
CA ALA A 257 -3.55 -10.26 7.82
C ALA A 257 -4.51 -9.35 8.62
N GLY A 258 -4.37 -8.02 8.53
CA GLY A 258 -5.27 -7.07 9.18
C GLY A 258 -6.72 -7.17 8.71
N LEU A 259 -6.99 -7.50 7.44
CA LEU A 259 -8.36 -7.66 6.92
C LEU A 259 -8.86 -9.10 6.92
N THR A 260 -7.97 -10.07 7.01
CA THR A 260 -8.34 -11.48 6.90
C THR A 260 -8.42 -12.18 8.26
N THR A 261 -7.71 -11.71 9.30
CA THR A 261 -7.69 -12.40 10.60
C THR A 261 -8.92 -12.06 11.45
N LEU A 262 -9.64 -13.08 11.94
CA LEU A 262 -10.69 -12.90 12.95
C LEU A 262 -10.10 -12.64 14.34
N LEU A 263 -10.67 -11.67 15.05
CA LEU A 263 -10.29 -11.38 16.43
C LEU A 263 -10.74 -12.50 17.39
N ASP A 264 -11.91 -13.11 17.14
CA ASP A 264 -12.52 -14.12 18.00
C ASP A 264 -11.67 -15.41 18.14
N ASP A 265 -10.79 -15.70 17.20
CA ASP A 265 -9.89 -16.86 17.30
C ASP A 265 -8.69 -16.62 18.23
N ALA A 266 -8.38 -15.37 18.56
CA ALA A 266 -7.24 -15.02 19.41
C ALA A 266 -7.45 -15.34 20.90
N THR A 267 -8.70 -15.45 21.35
CA THR A 267 -9.06 -15.77 22.74
C THR A 267 -9.23 -17.27 22.98
N ARG A 268 -9.27 -18.09 21.91
CA ARG A 268 -9.58 -19.53 22.00
C ARG A 268 -8.38 -20.50 22.10
N GLY A 269 -7.13 -20.03 22.00
CA GLY A 269 -5.95 -20.85 22.32
C GLY A 269 -5.57 -20.64 23.80
N THR A 270 -5.43 -21.64 24.67
CA THR A 270 -4.62 -22.87 24.48
C THR A 270 -5.04 -23.98 25.47
N ASP A 271 -6.32 -24.17 25.77
CA ASP A 271 -6.75 -25.17 26.78
C ASP A 271 -7.44 -26.41 26.18
N ALA A 272 -7.51 -26.52 24.85
CA ALA A 272 -8.28 -27.57 24.16
C ALA A 272 -7.50 -28.87 23.89
N ALA A 273 -6.58 -29.26 24.77
CA ALA A 273 -6.10 -30.63 24.83
C ALA A 273 -6.75 -31.31 26.04
N SER A 274 -7.76 -32.14 25.79
CA SER A 274 -8.47 -33.03 26.74
C SER A 274 -9.84 -32.55 27.22
N SER A 275 -10.86 -32.62 26.37
CA SER A 275 -12.18 -33.09 26.85
C SER A 275 -13.06 -33.48 25.67
N SER A 276 -13.08 -34.78 25.38
CA SER A 276 -14.00 -35.37 24.42
C SER A 276 -15.41 -35.33 25.01
N GLY A 277 -16.23 -34.42 24.51
CA GLY A 277 -17.69 -34.52 24.57
C GLY A 277 -18.35 -33.61 25.60
N SER A 278 -18.77 -32.41 25.17
CA SER A 278 -19.98 -31.78 25.69
C SER A 278 -20.34 -30.54 24.86
N GLN A 279 -21.53 -30.62 24.27
CA GLN A 279 -22.55 -29.58 24.16
C GLN A 279 -22.10 -28.12 24.01
N TYR A 280 -22.42 -27.54 22.84
CA TYR A 280 -22.35 -26.12 22.50
C TYR A 280 -23.10 -25.23 23.51
N GLN A 281 -22.48 -24.91 24.64
CA GLN A 281 -22.78 -23.68 25.34
C GLN A 281 -21.79 -22.63 24.85
N SER A 282 -22.30 -21.73 24.00
CA SER A 282 -21.65 -20.46 23.70
C SER A 282 -21.67 -19.65 25.00
N THR A 283 -20.68 -19.88 25.86
CA THR A 283 -20.40 -19.00 26.98
C THR A 283 -20.06 -17.65 26.36
N MET A 284 -20.99 -16.71 26.47
CA MET A 284 -20.74 -15.32 26.16
C MET A 284 -19.58 -14.88 27.04
N LEU A 285 -18.37 -14.81 26.45
CA LEU A 285 -17.22 -14.24 27.11
C LEU A 285 -17.67 -12.88 27.65
N THR A 286 -17.56 -12.73 28.97
CA THR A 286 -17.77 -11.45 29.64
C THR A 286 -16.92 -10.40 28.94
N GLN A 287 -17.59 -9.48 28.27
CA GLN A 287 -17.11 -8.50 27.31
C GLN A 287 -16.23 -7.40 27.95
N SER A 288 -15.65 -7.64 29.14
CA SER A 288 -15.23 -6.56 30.04
C SER A 288 -13.91 -5.91 29.67
N ASP A 289 -12.96 -6.59 29.02
CA ASP A 289 -11.56 -6.11 28.99
C ASP A 289 -10.91 -6.12 27.61
N THR A 290 -11.70 -6.09 26.52
CA THR A 290 -11.12 -5.98 25.17
C THR A 290 -10.81 -4.54 24.81
N VAL A 291 -9.53 -4.26 24.54
CA VAL A 291 -9.09 -2.93 24.10
C VAL A 291 -9.70 -2.64 22.72
N PRO A 292 -10.36 -1.49 22.51
CA PRO A 292 -10.87 -1.12 21.20
C PRO A 292 -9.73 -1.04 20.19
N LEU A 293 -9.94 -1.64 19.02
CA LEU A 293 -8.96 -1.67 17.93
C LEU A 293 -9.37 -0.72 16.81
N VAL A 294 -8.37 -0.20 16.09
CA VAL A 294 -8.53 0.62 14.90
C VAL A 294 -7.85 -0.07 13.73
N TYR A 295 -8.59 -0.27 12.65
CA TYR A 295 -8.14 -0.82 11.39
C TYR A 295 -7.80 0.33 10.46
N CYS A 296 -6.54 0.43 10.05
CA CYS A 296 -6.03 1.49 9.20
C CYS A 296 -5.85 0.95 7.78
N LEU A 297 -6.43 1.63 6.79
CA LEU A 297 -6.33 1.30 5.37
C LEU A 297 -5.61 2.41 4.62
N VAL A 298 -4.63 2.02 3.80
CA VAL A 298 -3.97 2.90 2.85
C VAL A 298 -4.59 2.70 1.48
N ILE A 299 -5.33 3.69 1.03
CA ILE A 299 -5.94 3.76 -0.30
C ILE A 299 -5.02 4.57 -1.22
N SER A 300 -4.89 4.18 -2.48
CA SER A 300 -4.18 5.00 -3.47
C SER A 300 -4.87 5.05 -4.83
N THR A 301 -4.61 6.14 -5.54
CA THR A 301 -4.93 6.30 -6.95
C THR A 301 -4.05 7.39 -7.56
N PHE A 302 -4.39 7.83 -8.77
CA PHE A 302 -3.78 8.97 -9.44
C PHE A 302 -4.66 10.21 -9.33
N ASP A 303 -4.04 11.36 -9.17
CA ASP A 303 -4.70 12.66 -9.28
C ASP A 303 -4.84 13.06 -10.76
N ALA A 304 -6.03 13.50 -11.16
CA ALA A 304 -6.32 13.93 -12.53
C ALA A 304 -5.83 15.34 -12.86
N ASP A 305 -5.21 16.04 -11.91
CA ASP A 305 -4.99 17.48 -12.04
C ASP A 305 -3.91 17.86 -13.07
N HIS A 306 -4.43 18.47 -14.13
CA HIS A 306 -3.91 19.40 -15.14
C HIS A 306 -2.93 18.95 -16.24
N THR A 307 -3.48 19.00 -17.48
CA THR A 307 -2.82 19.35 -18.75
C THR A 307 -1.82 18.36 -19.35
N PHE A 308 -2.16 17.07 -19.38
CA PHE A 308 -1.49 16.18 -20.32
C PHE A 308 -2.34 15.98 -21.57
N PRO A 309 -1.86 16.37 -22.77
CA PRO A 309 -2.54 16.07 -24.02
C PRO A 309 -2.72 14.55 -24.16
N GLN A 310 -3.88 14.21 -24.71
CA GLN A 310 -4.68 13.00 -24.54
C GLN A 310 -4.05 11.61 -24.83
N GLU A 311 -2.76 11.49 -25.10
CA GLU A 311 -2.27 10.32 -25.87
C GLU A 311 -1.08 9.54 -25.34
N ALA A 312 -0.49 9.87 -24.17
CA ALA A 312 0.69 9.11 -23.73
C ALA A 312 0.76 8.89 -22.22
N HIS A 313 0.14 7.78 -21.79
CA HIS A 313 0.30 7.13 -20.48
C HIS A 313 -0.19 7.95 -19.28
N TYR A 314 -0.79 7.29 -18.29
CA TYR A 314 -1.25 7.92 -17.04
C TYR A 314 -0.06 8.51 -16.26
N LYS A 315 0.36 9.74 -16.61
CA LYS A 315 1.36 10.53 -15.86
C LYS A 315 0.70 11.32 -14.72
N GLY A 316 -0.36 10.78 -14.14
CA GLY A 316 -0.96 11.36 -12.94
C GLY A 316 0.00 11.26 -11.75
N ARG A 317 -0.08 12.21 -10.82
CA ARG A 317 0.64 12.09 -9.55
C ARG A 317 -0.03 11.05 -8.69
N HIS A 318 0.75 10.20 -8.03
CA HIS A 318 0.20 9.24 -7.07
C HIS A 318 -0.27 9.97 -5.82
N ILE A 319 -1.52 9.75 -5.46
CA ILE A 319 -2.12 10.26 -4.23
C ILE A 319 -2.59 9.10 -3.35
N TYR A 320 -2.52 9.34 -2.05
CA TYR A 320 -2.78 8.36 -1.01
C TYR A 320 -3.78 8.91 0.00
N LYS A 321 -4.59 8.04 0.59
CA LYS A 321 -5.59 8.39 1.58
C LYS A 321 -5.56 7.37 2.70
N LEU A 322 -5.48 7.84 3.94
CA LEU A 322 -5.61 7.00 5.12
C LEU A 322 -7.08 6.95 5.54
N ILE A 323 -7.59 5.74 5.81
CA ILE A 323 -8.90 5.53 6.43
C ILE A 323 -8.72 4.74 7.71
N LYS A 324 -9.34 5.20 8.80
CA LYS A 324 -9.41 4.49 10.10
C LYS A 324 -10.83 3.94 10.30
N CYS A 325 -10.94 2.67 10.63
CA CYS A 325 -12.20 1.98 10.90
C CYS A 325 -12.18 1.35 12.31
N GLY A 326 -13.30 1.40 13.04
CA GLY A 326 -13.40 0.82 14.39
C GLY A 326 -13.61 -0.70 14.43
N SER A 327 -13.74 -1.35 13.28
CA SER A 327 -13.87 -2.82 13.18
C SER A 327 -13.33 -3.34 11.86
N ARG A 328 -13.06 -4.65 11.84
CA ARG A 328 -12.63 -5.37 10.64
C ARG A 328 -13.70 -5.29 9.54
N GLU A 329 -14.97 -5.48 9.91
CA GLU A 329 -16.09 -5.53 8.96
C GLU A 329 -16.29 -4.17 8.29
N ALA A 330 -16.12 -3.07 9.05
CA ALA A 330 -16.12 -1.72 8.50
C ALA A 330 -14.95 -1.50 7.54
N ALA A 331 -13.74 -1.98 7.87
CA ALA A 331 -12.59 -1.89 7.00
C ALA A 331 -12.74 -2.71 5.70
N VAL A 332 -13.28 -3.93 5.79
CA VAL A 332 -13.56 -4.77 4.63
C VAL A 332 -14.64 -4.14 3.73
N LEU A 333 -15.66 -3.52 4.33
CA LEU A 333 -16.68 -2.78 3.60
C LEU A 333 -16.07 -1.57 2.86
N GLU A 334 -15.21 -0.81 3.53
CA GLU A 334 -14.51 0.33 2.92
C GLU A 334 -13.64 -0.13 1.75
N ALA A 335 -12.87 -1.23 1.91
CA ALA A 335 -12.06 -1.79 0.84
C ALA A 335 -12.92 -2.25 -0.37
N PHE A 336 -14.09 -2.83 -0.11
CA PHE A 336 -15.05 -3.24 -1.14
C PHE A 336 -15.60 -2.05 -1.93
N TYR A 337 -15.96 -0.94 -1.26
CA TYR A 337 -16.44 0.28 -1.92
C TYR A 337 -15.31 1.04 -2.64
N ALA A 338 -14.14 1.17 -2.01
CA ALA A 338 -12.97 1.81 -2.60
C ALA A 338 -12.57 1.13 -3.92
N ALA A 339 -12.44 -0.19 -3.93
CA ALA A 339 -12.09 -0.91 -5.14
C ALA A 339 -13.26 -0.99 -6.12
N GLY A 340 -14.45 -1.33 -5.65
CA GLY A 340 -15.61 -1.61 -6.49
C GLY A 340 -16.27 -0.37 -7.11
N VAL A 341 -16.68 0.58 -6.27
CA VAL A 341 -17.34 1.81 -6.72
C VAL A 341 -16.32 2.77 -7.30
N HIS A 342 -15.29 3.08 -6.52
CA HIS A 342 -14.38 4.15 -6.87
C HIS A 342 -13.24 3.72 -7.80
N GLY A 343 -12.95 2.42 -7.90
CA GLY A 343 -11.83 1.94 -8.71
C GLY A 343 -10.47 2.30 -8.12
N TRP A 344 -10.35 2.43 -6.80
CA TRP A 344 -9.09 2.78 -6.14
C TRP A 344 -8.37 1.55 -5.62
N ASN A 345 -7.06 1.65 -5.47
CA ASN A 345 -6.27 0.58 -4.87
C ASN A 345 -6.39 0.61 -3.35
N VAL A 346 -6.36 -0.57 -2.73
CA VAL A 346 -6.13 -0.75 -1.29
C VAL A 346 -4.74 -1.37 -1.17
N LEU A 347 -3.75 -0.55 -0.82
CA LEU A 347 -2.34 -0.93 -0.89
C LEU A 347 -1.85 -1.62 0.37
N PHE A 348 -2.36 -1.27 1.54
CA PHE A 348 -1.85 -1.81 2.79
C PHE A 348 -2.91 -1.64 3.88
N THR A 349 -2.94 -2.59 4.82
CA THR A 349 -3.78 -2.47 6.01
C THR A 349 -3.05 -2.98 7.24
N CYS A 350 -3.27 -2.30 8.36
CA CYS A 350 -2.78 -2.69 9.66
C CYS A 350 -3.82 -2.43 10.76
N VAL A 351 -3.55 -2.95 11.95
CA VAL A 351 -4.41 -2.79 13.13
C VAL A 351 -3.58 -2.23 14.27
N MET A 352 -4.13 -1.25 14.97
CA MET A 352 -3.54 -0.62 16.16
C MET A 352 -4.61 -0.53 17.27
N ARG A 353 -4.20 -0.22 18.49
CA ARG A 353 -5.15 0.09 19.57
C ARG A 353 -5.71 1.49 19.39
N TYR A 354 -6.97 1.67 19.75
CA TYR A 354 -7.59 2.98 19.77
C TYR A 354 -6.91 3.87 20.83
N GLY A 355 -6.55 5.09 20.44
CA GLY A 355 -5.81 6.04 21.29
C GLY A 355 -4.30 5.84 21.30
N GLU A 356 -3.76 4.75 20.75
CA GLU A 356 -2.33 4.60 20.47
C GLU A 356 -1.99 5.28 19.13
N GLU A 357 -1.98 6.61 19.13
CA GLU A 357 -1.59 7.40 17.97
C GLU A 357 -0.11 7.80 18.05
N PHE A 358 0.46 8.18 16.91
CA PHE A 358 1.83 8.71 16.82
C PHE A 358 1.97 10.15 17.32
N GLU A 359 0.85 10.83 17.62
CA GLU A 359 0.89 12.20 18.11
C GLU A 359 1.53 12.25 19.50
N GLY A 360 2.69 12.92 19.60
CA GLY A 360 3.39 13.15 20.86
C GLY A 360 4.34 12.04 21.30
N LYS A 361 4.52 10.99 20.49
CA LYS A 361 5.52 9.94 20.75
C LYS A 361 6.46 9.83 19.57
N ASP A 362 7.76 10.00 19.81
CA ASP A 362 8.82 9.61 18.86
C ASP A 362 9.00 8.08 18.78
N GLY A 363 7.99 7.35 19.25
CA GLY A 363 7.89 5.92 19.34
C GLY A 363 8.22 5.19 18.06
N LYS A 364 9.04 4.16 18.18
CA LYS A 364 9.19 3.16 17.12
C LYS A 364 7.93 2.30 17.07
N ALA A 365 7.42 2.07 15.86
CA ALA A 365 6.38 1.08 15.64
C ALA A 365 6.92 -0.34 15.87
N VAL A 366 6.22 -1.15 16.66
CA VAL A 366 6.58 -2.54 16.96
C VAL A 366 5.52 -3.48 16.42
N LYS A 367 5.94 -4.43 15.58
CA LYS A 367 5.06 -5.48 15.07
C LYS A 367 4.67 -6.43 16.20
N VAL A 368 3.38 -6.61 16.43
CA VAL A 368 2.83 -7.53 17.44
C VAL A 368 1.86 -8.53 16.81
N ARG A 369 1.50 -9.59 17.55
CA ARG A 369 0.38 -10.47 17.16
C ARG A 369 -0.96 -9.78 17.47
N LEU A 370 -2.00 -10.04 16.67
CA LEU A 370 -3.33 -9.48 16.91
C LEU A 370 -3.86 -9.80 18.32
N ALA A 371 -3.62 -11.02 18.80
CA ALA A 371 -3.97 -11.44 20.16
C ALA A 371 -3.30 -10.60 21.26
N GLN A 372 -2.05 -10.19 21.05
CA GLN A 372 -1.30 -9.34 21.98
C GLN A 372 -1.80 -7.88 21.94
N LEU A 373 -2.24 -7.43 20.77
CA LEU A 373 -2.81 -6.11 20.60
C LEU A 373 -4.14 -5.95 21.33
N ALA A 374 -4.95 -7.02 21.38
CA ALA A 374 -6.30 -7.00 21.98
C ALA A 374 -6.32 -7.10 23.51
N ARG A 375 -5.27 -7.66 24.13
CA ARG A 375 -5.17 -7.81 25.59
C ARG A 375 -4.58 -6.54 26.20
N GLU A 376 -5.13 -6.08 27.32
CA GLU A 376 -4.46 -5.05 28.13
C GLU A 376 -3.14 -5.60 28.68
N GLY A 377 -2.07 -4.82 28.55
CA GLY A 377 -0.77 -5.19 29.11
C GLY A 377 -0.76 -4.90 30.60
N GLU A 378 -1.08 -5.88 31.44
CA GLU A 378 -0.85 -5.76 32.88
C GLU A 378 0.66 -5.55 33.12
N GLY A 379 1.04 -4.33 33.51
CA GLY A 379 2.39 -4.01 33.99
C GLY A 379 3.32 -3.30 33.00
N GLU A 380 2.85 -2.85 31.84
CA GLU A 380 3.71 -2.16 30.90
C GLU A 380 3.86 -0.68 31.26
N LYS A 381 4.92 -0.41 32.05
CA LYS A 381 5.53 0.92 32.18
C LYS A 381 5.55 1.58 30.80
N GLU A 382 4.95 2.77 30.71
CA GLU A 382 4.87 3.67 29.56
C GLU A 382 6.08 3.51 28.62
N LYS A 383 6.01 2.56 27.69
CA LYS A 383 6.95 2.50 26.60
C LYS A 383 6.33 3.32 25.49
N GLU A 384 7.11 4.27 25.00
CA GLU A 384 6.79 5.18 23.90
C GLU A 384 6.46 4.44 22.58
N GLU A 385 6.47 3.11 22.54
CA GLU A 385 6.30 2.29 21.33
C GLU A 385 4.83 2.16 20.92
N VAL A 386 4.56 2.30 19.62
CA VAL A 386 3.23 2.10 19.03
C VAL A 386 3.12 0.66 18.53
N ARG A 387 2.12 -0.09 18.97
CA ARG A 387 1.94 -1.50 18.59
C ARG A 387 1.07 -1.64 17.38
N ILE A 388 1.54 -2.43 16.42
CA ILE A 388 0.86 -2.57 15.14
C ILE A 388 0.86 -4.03 14.71
N PHE A 389 -0.29 -4.50 14.25
CA PHE A 389 -0.45 -5.80 13.62
C PHE A 389 -0.64 -5.64 12.11
N TYR A 390 0.13 -6.39 11.32
CA TYR A 390 0.04 -6.44 9.85
C TYR A 390 0.56 -7.76 9.26
#